data_AF-A0A395XH08-F1
#
_entry.id   AF-A0A395XH08-F1
#
_cell.length_a   1.000
_cell.length_b   1.000
_cell.length_c   1.000
_cell.angle_alpha   90.00
_cell.angle_beta   90.00
_cell.angle_gamma   90.00
#
_symmetry.space_group_name_H-M   'P 1'
#
loop_
_entity.id
_entity.type
_entity.pdbx_description
1 polymer ?
#
loop_
_entity_poly.entity_id
_entity_poly.type
_entity_poly.pdbx_seq_one_letter_code
_entity_poly.pdbx_strand_id
1 'polypeptide(L)'
;MKGTIVMSKNTQVETGVAVLEHGFALLEPRAWATKKKEGEEAAKADAPKFSAGVDFDKKTQADQIKKLLAAQEAAVEVLREKGEWDDDLPGKFPLYDADTKKVQASATDKRKVILSEKKPQLAGRYVLSTKSKEDKRPDVRYLALKRGANGAMIPVAMPMPLLEPGMTDEQVNEVKAIWNKHVYPGQNVNLGVTFRAWTMPDSQGVQARLDSVTIVGGGKRLDTVPFESHFGEEKLDEMMEWLNANTNFQLPTVEDGGADATVDMQTGEVSGPDDTAAPVEFGVQLGEPSKKTHRRKTEPKQGDEFSDGFGDDMPL
;
A
#
# COMPACT_ATOMS: atom_id res chain seq x y z
N MET A 1 -38.18 -28.36 28.09
CA MET A 1 -37.29 -27.23 27.77
C MET A 1 -36.72 -27.47 26.38
N LYS A 2 -37.25 -26.80 25.36
CA LYS A 2 -36.69 -26.86 24.00
C LYS A 2 -35.66 -25.74 23.90
N GLY A 3 -34.37 -26.10 23.92
CA GLY A 3 -33.30 -25.15 23.64
C GLY A 3 -33.41 -24.75 22.17
N THR A 4 -33.87 -23.53 21.92
CA THR A 4 -33.75 -22.90 20.61
C THR A 4 -32.26 -22.72 20.35
N ILE A 5 -31.70 -23.55 19.47
CA ILE A 5 -30.41 -23.27 18.86
C ILE A 5 -30.63 -22.02 18.03
N VAL A 6 -30.29 -20.86 18.58
CA VAL A 6 -30.13 -19.64 17.78
C VAL A 6 -28.96 -19.94 16.87
N MET A 7 -29.21 -20.26 15.61
CA MET A 7 -28.16 -20.34 14.61
C MET A 7 -27.42 -19.01 14.67
N SER A 8 -26.16 -19.02 15.11
CA SER A 8 -25.32 -17.84 15.07
C SER A 8 -25.26 -17.38 13.61
N LYS A 9 -25.94 -16.27 13.29
CA LYS A 9 -25.92 -15.69 11.94
C LYS A 9 -24.45 -15.49 11.56
N ASN A 10 -24.00 -16.16 10.50
CA ASN A 10 -22.58 -16.24 10.18
C ASN A 10 -22.11 -14.92 9.54
N THR A 11 -21.71 -13.97 10.38
CA THR A 11 -21.17 -12.67 9.94
C THR A 11 -19.67 -12.71 9.67
N GLN A 12 -19.01 -13.80 10.04
CA GLN A 12 -17.60 -14.05 9.73
C GLN A 12 -17.49 -14.86 8.45
N VAL A 13 -16.71 -14.36 7.50
CA VAL A 13 -16.62 -14.92 6.16
C VAL A 13 -15.26 -14.62 5.55
N GLU A 14 -14.77 -15.55 4.75
CA GLU A 14 -13.63 -15.31 3.85
C GLU A 14 -14.11 -14.81 2.49
N THR A 15 -13.34 -13.93 1.86
CA THR A 15 -13.68 -13.36 0.56
C THR A 15 -13.48 -14.32 -0.61
N GLY A 16 -12.69 -15.39 -0.41
CA GLY A 16 -12.07 -16.09 -1.52
C GLY A 16 -10.99 -15.20 -2.18
N VAL A 17 -10.50 -15.62 -3.33
CA VAL A 17 -9.48 -14.86 -4.09
C VAL A 17 -10.10 -13.57 -4.63
N ALA A 18 -9.60 -12.41 -4.25
CA ALA A 18 -10.04 -11.08 -4.67
C ALA A 18 -8.82 -10.24 -5.07
N VAL A 19 -9.04 -9.13 -5.78
CA VAL A 19 -7.95 -8.23 -6.17
C VAL A 19 -7.77 -7.14 -5.13
N LEU A 20 -6.54 -6.92 -4.65
CA LEU A 20 -6.21 -5.88 -3.68
C LEU A 20 -6.21 -4.49 -4.34
N GLU A 21 -7.05 -3.57 -3.87
CA GLU A 21 -7.11 -2.20 -4.38
C GLU A 21 -5.95 -1.32 -3.88
N HIS A 22 -5.75 -0.17 -4.51
CA HIS A 22 -4.85 0.87 -4.00
C HIS A 22 -5.27 1.40 -2.62
N GLY A 23 -4.31 1.99 -1.91
CA GLY A 23 -4.58 2.71 -0.66
C GLY A 23 -4.82 1.80 0.55
N PHE A 24 -4.45 0.52 0.46
CA PHE A 24 -4.38 -0.35 1.63
C PHE A 24 -3.33 0.15 2.63
N ALA A 25 -3.51 -0.25 3.88
CA ALA A 25 -2.62 0.06 5.00
C ALA A 25 -2.42 -1.23 5.79
N LEU A 26 -1.52 -2.10 5.33
CA LEU A 26 -1.24 -3.42 5.93
C LEU A 26 0.09 -3.46 6.68
N LEU A 27 1.07 -2.68 6.22
CA LEU A 27 2.38 -2.49 6.85
C LEU A 27 2.26 -1.59 8.09
N GLU A 28 1.75 -0.38 7.89
CA GLU A 28 1.57 0.64 8.92
C GLU A 28 0.10 1.06 8.98
N PRO A 29 -0.46 1.25 10.19
CA PRO A 29 -1.84 1.70 10.34
C PRO A 29 -1.95 3.17 9.94
N ARG A 30 -3.05 3.54 9.29
CA ARG A 30 -3.29 4.91 8.82
C ARG A 30 -4.39 5.57 9.64
N ALA A 31 -4.18 6.82 10.04
CA ALA A 31 -5.27 7.66 10.56
C ALA A 31 -6.04 8.26 9.38
N TRP A 32 -7.37 8.13 9.39
CA TRP A 32 -8.22 8.83 8.42
C TRP A 32 -8.74 10.10 9.07
N ALA A 33 -8.53 11.24 8.40
CA ALA A 33 -9.10 12.50 8.85
C ALA A 33 -10.63 12.43 8.74
N THR A 34 -11.33 12.60 9.86
CA THR A 34 -12.76 12.88 9.81
C THR A 34 -12.96 14.31 9.31
N LYS A 35 -14.04 14.56 8.56
CA LYS A 35 -14.37 15.94 8.16
C LYS A 35 -14.66 16.75 9.43
N LYS A 36 -14.07 17.94 9.53
CA LYS A 36 -14.30 18.90 10.62
C LYS A 36 -15.80 19.06 10.84
N LYS A 37 -16.30 18.80 12.05
CA LYS A 37 -17.66 19.21 12.41
C LYS A 37 -17.68 20.72 12.53
N GLU A 38 -18.78 21.33 12.08
CA GLU A 38 -18.98 22.77 12.17
C GLU A 38 -18.90 23.19 13.65
N GLY A 39 -17.94 24.04 14.01
CA GLY A 39 -17.68 24.48 15.39
C GLY A 39 -16.45 23.87 16.09
N GLU A 40 -15.78 22.85 15.54
CA GLU A 40 -14.49 22.38 16.07
C GLU A 40 -13.31 23.13 15.42
N GLU A 41 -12.30 23.54 16.20
CA GLU A 41 -11.09 24.22 15.70
C GLU A 41 -10.18 23.29 14.89
N ALA A 42 -10.19 21.99 15.17
CA ALA A 42 -9.41 20.97 14.46
C ALA A 42 -10.23 19.68 14.26
N ALA A 43 -10.01 18.99 13.14
CA ALA A 43 -10.58 17.66 12.92
C ALA A 43 -9.92 16.65 13.87
N LYS A 44 -10.69 15.94 14.70
CA LYS A 44 -10.16 14.81 15.47
C LYS A 44 -9.74 13.69 14.51
N ALA A 45 -8.44 13.40 14.46
CA ALA A 45 -7.95 12.26 13.69
C ALA A 45 -8.48 10.96 14.32
N ASP A 46 -9.07 10.07 13.52
CA ASP A 46 -9.42 8.74 13.99
C ASP A 46 -8.15 7.99 14.41
N ALA A 47 -8.28 7.09 15.40
CA ALA A 47 -7.20 6.18 15.77
C ALA A 47 -6.69 5.43 14.52
N PRO A 48 -5.37 5.30 14.34
CA PRO A 48 -4.80 4.69 13.15
C PRO A 48 -5.21 3.22 13.07
N LYS A 49 -5.74 2.77 11.91
CA LYS A 49 -6.15 1.37 11.70
C LYS A 49 -5.49 0.80 10.45
N PHE A 50 -5.35 -0.52 10.44
CA PHE A 50 -4.99 -1.23 9.23
C PHE A 50 -6.22 -1.34 8.33
N SER A 51 -6.02 -1.37 7.02
CA SER A 51 -7.12 -1.48 6.05
C SER A 51 -6.70 -2.22 4.79
N ALA A 52 -7.68 -2.86 4.16
CA ALA A 52 -7.56 -3.40 2.83
C ALA A 52 -8.87 -3.12 2.07
N GLY A 53 -8.75 -2.57 0.87
CA GLY A 53 -9.81 -2.57 -0.12
C GLY A 53 -9.61 -3.75 -1.05
N VAL A 54 -10.66 -4.50 -1.36
CA VAL A 54 -10.60 -5.53 -2.40
C VAL A 54 -11.78 -5.39 -3.34
N ASP A 55 -11.58 -5.81 -4.58
CA ASP A 55 -12.59 -5.79 -5.61
C ASP A 55 -12.85 -7.17 -6.21
N PHE A 56 -14.09 -7.36 -6.69
CA PHE A 56 -14.63 -8.62 -7.19
C PHE A 56 -15.30 -8.42 -8.54
N ASP A 57 -15.03 -9.32 -9.48
CA ASP A 57 -15.68 -9.32 -10.79
C ASP A 57 -17.12 -9.87 -10.68
N LYS A 58 -18.11 -9.12 -11.17
CA LYS A 58 -19.52 -9.54 -11.12
C LYS A 58 -19.82 -10.82 -11.89
N LYS A 59 -19.08 -11.10 -12.97
CA LYS A 59 -19.33 -12.24 -13.85
C LYS A 59 -18.68 -13.50 -13.30
N THR A 60 -17.43 -13.41 -12.86
CA THR A 60 -16.67 -14.60 -12.45
C THR A 60 -16.82 -14.92 -10.96
N GLN A 61 -17.21 -13.95 -10.12
CA GLN A 61 -17.20 -14.10 -8.65
C GLN A 61 -18.58 -13.90 -8.01
N ALA A 62 -19.65 -14.11 -8.78
CA ALA A 62 -21.02 -13.93 -8.32
C ALA A 62 -21.34 -14.67 -7.02
N ASP A 63 -20.83 -15.89 -6.83
CA ASP A 63 -21.11 -16.68 -5.64
C ASP A 63 -20.40 -16.14 -4.39
N GLN A 64 -19.17 -15.63 -4.53
CA GLN A 64 -18.47 -14.95 -3.44
C GLN A 64 -19.19 -13.66 -3.06
N ILE A 65 -19.61 -12.88 -4.05
CA ILE A 65 -20.38 -11.64 -3.84
C ILE A 65 -21.67 -11.95 -3.09
N LYS A 66 -22.43 -12.98 -3.50
CA LYS A 66 -23.65 -13.41 -2.79
C LYS A 66 -23.37 -13.80 -1.34
N LYS A 67 -22.30 -14.57 -1.09
CA LYS A 67 -21.90 -14.99 0.26
C LYS A 67 -21.59 -13.79 1.15
N LEU A 68 -20.85 -12.80 0.63
CA LEU A 68 -20.51 -11.59 1.37
C LEU A 68 -21.73 -10.68 1.61
N LEU A 69 -22.62 -10.54 0.62
CA LEU A 69 -23.88 -9.81 0.79
C LEU A 69 -24.78 -10.46 1.85
N ALA A 70 -24.87 -11.80 1.86
CA ALA A 70 -25.61 -12.52 2.88
C ALA A 70 -25.02 -12.32 4.29
N ALA A 71 -23.70 -12.31 4.42
CA ALA A 71 -23.03 -12.03 5.71
C ALA A 71 -23.24 -10.58 6.17
N GLN A 72 -23.27 -9.62 5.24
CA GLN A 72 -23.59 -8.23 5.51
C GLN A 72 -25.04 -8.07 5.99
N GLU A 73 -26.00 -8.70 5.30
CA GLU A 73 -27.41 -8.67 5.69
C GLU A 73 -27.63 -9.36 7.04
N ALA A 74 -26.96 -10.49 7.27
CA ALA A 74 -26.95 -11.16 8.56
C ALA A 74 -26.53 -10.23 9.71
N ALA A 75 -25.61 -9.30 9.47
CA ALA A 75 -25.21 -8.31 10.48
C ALA A 75 -26.30 -7.25 10.72
N VAL A 76 -27.01 -6.81 9.67
CA VAL A 76 -28.17 -5.90 9.78
C VAL A 76 -29.30 -6.56 10.57
N GLU A 77 -29.59 -7.80 10.24
CA GLU A 77 -30.64 -8.61 10.87
C GLU A 77 -30.43 -8.78 12.38
N VAL A 78 -29.18 -8.81 12.86
CA VAL A 78 -28.86 -8.82 14.30
C VAL A 78 -29.32 -7.52 15.00
N LEU A 79 -29.32 -6.38 14.31
CA LEU A 79 -29.82 -5.11 14.88
C LEU A 79 -31.33 -4.96 14.69
N ARG A 80 -31.90 -5.44 13.58
CA ARG A 80 -33.37 -5.50 13.40
C ARG A 80 -34.03 -6.30 14.51
N GLU A 81 -33.48 -7.47 14.86
CA GLU A 81 -33.97 -8.29 15.97
C GLU A 81 -33.90 -7.60 17.34
N LYS A 82 -32.98 -6.64 17.51
CA LYS A 82 -32.86 -5.83 18.73
C LYS A 82 -33.75 -4.59 18.71
N GLY A 83 -34.43 -4.30 17.60
CA GLY A 83 -35.16 -3.04 17.41
C GLY A 83 -34.26 -1.81 17.34
N GLU A 84 -32.98 -1.99 17.04
CA GLU A 84 -31.98 -0.91 16.97
C GLU A 84 -31.75 -0.42 15.52
N TRP A 85 -32.28 -1.15 14.52
CA TRP A 85 -32.19 -0.77 13.12
C TRP A 85 -33.45 -0.04 12.67
N ASP A 86 -33.25 1.08 11.96
CA ASP A 86 -34.32 1.92 11.44
C ASP A 86 -34.37 1.80 9.91
N ASP A 87 -35.36 1.13 9.34
CA ASP A 87 -35.43 0.94 7.88
C ASP A 87 -35.64 2.25 7.09
N ASP A 88 -36.02 3.35 7.74
CA ASP A 88 -36.17 4.67 7.10
C ASP A 88 -34.84 5.44 7.01
N LEU A 89 -33.81 5.03 7.77
CA LEU A 89 -32.48 5.66 7.75
C LEU A 89 -31.54 5.01 6.71
N PRO A 90 -30.80 5.81 5.91
CA PRO A 90 -29.88 5.27 4.91
C PRO A 90 -28.72 4.52 5.54
N GLY A 91 -28.60 3.22 5.23
CA GLY A 91 -27.50 2.36 5.68
C GLY A 91 -26.18 2.61 4.94
N LYS A 92 -25.07 2.66 5.69
CA LYS A 92 -23.71 2.67 5.15
C LYS A 92 -23.16 1.24 5.10
N PHE A 93 -22.87 0.75 3.90
CA PHE A 93 -22.40 -0.63 3.70
C PHE A 93 -20.94 -0.68 3.21
N PRO A 94 -20.13 -1.63 3.72
CA PRO A 94 -18.73 -1.79 3.34
C PRO A 94 -18.55 -2.55 2.02
N LEU A 95 -19.49 -3.43 1.65
CA LEU A 95 -19.57 -4.04 0.33
C LEU A 95 -20.59 -3.28 -0.52
N TYR A 96 -20.16 -2.81 -1.68
CA TYR A 96 -21.01 -2.03 -2.58
C TYR A 96 -20.64 -2.25 -4.05
N ASP A 97 -21.61 -1.98 -4.91
CA ASP A 97 -21.45 -2.04 -6.36
C ASP A 97 -20.80 -0.73 -6.87
N ALA A 98 -19.66 -0.84 -7.56
CA ALA A 98 -18.96 0.32 -8.10
C ALA A 98 -19.75 1.05 -9.22
N ASP A 99 -20.65 0.36 -9.92
CA ASP A 99 -21.46 0.93 -11.00
C ASP A 99 -22.69 1.70 -10.51
N THR A 100 -23.00 1.62 -9.21
CA THR A 100 -24.13 2.35 -8.61
C THR A 100 -23.71 3.29 -7.50
N LYS A 101 -22.54 3.06 -6.90
CA LYS A 101 -22.04 3.87 -5.80
C LYS A 101 -21.68 5.28 -6.26
N LYS A 102 -22.42 6.26 -5.75
CA LYS A 102 -22.12 7.69 -5.96
C LYS A 102 -21.03 8.18 -5.00
N VAL A 103 -19.96 8.73 -5.55
CA VAL A 103 -18.82 9.32 -4.83
C VAL A 103 -18.56 10.76 -5.26
N GLN A 104 -17.88 11.55 -4.43
CA GLN A 104 -17.50 12.91 -4.82
C GLN A 104 -16.50 12.87 -5.98
N ALA A 105 -16.73 13.69 -7.00
CA ALA A 105 -15.89 13.77 -8.19
C ALA A 105 -14.43 14.06 -7.81
N SER A 106 -14.21 15.07 -6.96
CA SER A 106 -12.89 15.36 -6.41
C SER A 106 -13.00 15.96 -5.00
N ALA A 107 -11.86 16.33 -4.40
CA ALA A 107 -11.84 17.05 -3.14
C ALA A 107 -12.46 18.47 -3.26
N THR A 108 -12.37 19.07 -4.44
CA THR A 108 -12.86 20.43 -4.75
C THR A 108 -14.25 20.42 -5.39
N ASP A 109 -14.60 19.36 -6.13
CA ASP A 109 -15.89 19.21 -6.80
C ASP A 109 -16.84 18.32 -6.00
N LYS A 110 -17.88 18.94 -5.45
CA LYS A 110 -18.91 18.28 -4.64
C LYS A 110 -19.91 17.46 -5.48
N ARG A 111 -19.85 17.51 -6.82
CA ARG A 111 -20.72 16.70 -7.68
C ARG A 111 -20.53 15.21 -7.38
N LYS A 112 -21.64 14.49 -7.36
CA LYS A 112 -21.67 13.04 -7.17
C LYS A 112 -21.59 12.36 -8.54
N VAL A 113 -20.52 11.62 -8.77
CA VAL A 113 -20.30 10.78 -9.96
C VAL A 113 -20.34 9.32 -9.56
N ILE A 114 -20.59 8.42 -10.51
CA ILE A 114 -20.54 6.98 -10.24
C ILE A 114 -19.08 6.57 -10.00
N LEU A 115 -18.82 5.64 -9.09
CA LEU A 115 -17.47 5.22 -8.75
C LEU A 115 -16.76 4.61 -9.97
N SER A 116 -17.43 3.81 -10.79
CA SER A 116 -16.83 3.28 -12.02
C SER A 116 -16.60 4.33 -13.11
N GLU A 117 -17.36 5.43 -13.15
CA GLU A 117 -17.03 6.58 -14.02
C GLU A 117 -15.74 7.27 -13.59
N LYS A 118 -15.54 7.39 -12.27
CA LYS A 118 -14.32 7.99 -11.69
C LYS A 118 -13.11 7.05 -11.78
N LYS A 119 -13.35 5.74 -11.66
CA LYS A 119 -12.35 4.68 -11.71
C LYS A 119 -12.82 3.62 -12.71
N PRO A 120 -12.52 3.80 -14.01
CA PRO A 120 -12.97 2.88 -15.07
C PRO A 120 -12.57 1.42 -14.85
N GLN A 121 -11.46 1.17 -14.15
CA GLN A 121 -11.02 -0.19 -13.80
C GLN A 121 -11.98 -0.95 -12.87
N LEU A 122 -12.91 -0.24 -12.20
CA LEU A 122 -13.92 -0.83 -11.32
C LEU A 122 -15.26 -1.08 -12.03
N ALA A 123 -15.35 -0.81 -13.33
CA ALA A 123 -16.57 -1.10 -14.10
C ALA A 123 -16.91 -2.60 -14.06
N GLY A 124 -18.15 -2.93 -13.72
CA GLY A 124 -18.57 -4.32 -13.58
C GLY A 124 -18.05 -5.03 -12.32
N ARG A 125 -17.62 -4.27 -11.29
CA ARG A 125 -17.02 -4.84 -10.07
C ARG A 125 -17.77 -4.44 -8.80
N TYR A 126 -17.71 -5.32 -7.80
CA TYR A 126 -18.06 -5.00 -6.41
C TYR A 126 -16.79 -4.66 -5.64
N VAL A 127 -16.90 -3.75 -4.68
CA VAL A 127 -15.77 -3.33 -3.84
C VAL A 127 -16.12 -3.54 -2.38
N LEU A 128 -15.20 -4.15 -1.64
CA LEU A 128 -15.26 -4.33 -0.20
C LEU A 128 -14.18 -3.48 0.48
N SER A 129 -14.61 -2.56 1.33
CA SER A 129 -13.71 -1.78 2.18
C SER A 129 -13.65 -2.38 3.58
N THR A 130 -12.45 -2.75 4.04
CA THR A 130 -12.24 -3.33 5.36
C THR A 130 -11.31 -2.50 6.24
N LYS A 131 -11.53 -2.52 7.55
CA LYS A 131 -10.65 -1.88 8.54
C LYS A 131 -10.45 -2.80 9.73
N SER A 132 -9.25 -2.81 10.30
CA SER A 132 -8.96 -3.57 11.51
C SER A 132 -9.58 -2.89 12.75
N LYS A 133 -9.55 -3.61 13.87
CA LYS A 133 -9.77 -2.99 15.19
C LYS A 133 -8.60 -2.04 15.49
N GLU A 134 -8.88 -1.01 16.30
CA GLU A 134 -7.87 -0.14 16.91
C GLU A 134 -6.78 -0.98 17.57
N ASP A 135 -5.53 -0.64 17.27
CA ASP A 135 -4.32 -1.27 17.82
C ASP A 135 -4.18 -2.78 17.59
N LYS A 136 -5.01 -3.37 16.72
CA LYS A 136 -4.91 -4.78 16.33
C LYS A 136 -4.55 -4.91 14.87
N ARG A 137 -3.32 -5.35 14.61
CA ARG A 137 -2.89 -5.74 13.26
C ARG A 137 -3.63 -7.01 12.81
N PRO A 138 -4.12 -7.07 11.56
CA PRO A 138 -4.62 -8.31 10.98
C PRO A 138 -3.47 -9.32 10.81
N ASP A 139 -3.76 -10.62 10.91
CA ASP A 139 -2.76 -11.65 10.58
C ASP A 139 -2.50 -11.63 9.07
N VAL A 140 -1.32 -11.15 8.64
CA VAL A 140 -0.95 -11.06 7.23
C VAL A 140 0.06 -12.14 6.90
N ARG A 141 -0.29 -13.02 5.98
CA ARG A 141 0.57 -14.11 5.51
C ARG A 141 0.68 -14.11 4.00
N TYR A 142 1.80 -14.56 3.46
CA TYR A 142 1.99 -14.81 2.04
C TYR A 142 2.22 -16.29 1.78
N LEU A 143 1.83 -16.78 0.61
CA LEU A 143 2.11 -18.16 0.21
C LEU A 143 3.54 -18.26 -0.33
N ALA A 144 4.33 -19.18 0.23
CA ALA A 144 5.69 -19.49 -0.21
C ALA A 144 5.85 -20.97 -0.52
N LEU A 145 6.69 -21.31 -1.50
CA LEU A 145 7.04 -22.70 -1.79
C LEU A 145 7.90 -23.28 -0.67
N LYS A 146 7.48 -24.39 -0.07
CA LYS A 146 8.32 -25.12 0.89
C LYS A 146 9.42 -25.88 0.15
N ARG A 147 10.67 -25.47 0.36
CA ARG A 147 11.85 -26.16 -0.20
C ARG A 147 11.87 -27.61 0.31
N GLY A 148 11.81 -28.60 -0.60
CA GLY A 148 11.90 -30.03 -0.28
C GLY A 148 10.57 -30.81 -0.19
N ALA A 149 9.40 -30.19 -0.40
CA ALA A 149 8.10 -30.87 -0.28
C ALA A 149 7.25 -30.80 -1.57
N ASN A 150 7.79 -31.27 -2.70
CA ASN A 150 7.07 -31.44 -3.98
C ASN A 150 6.25 -30.21 -4.45
N GLY A 151 6.70 -28.99 -4.15
CA GLY A 151 6.00 -27.76 -4.55
C GLY A 151 4.80 -27.35 -3.66
N ALA A 152 4.65 -27.93 -2.46
CA ALA A 152 3.62 -27.50 -1.52
C ALA A 152 3.81 -26.04 -1.08
N MET A 153 2.75 -25.24 -1.20
CA MET A 153 2.71 -23.85 -0.71
C MET A 153 2.42 -23.84 0.80
N ILE A 154 3.17 -23.04 1.55
CA ILE A 154 2.96 -22.80 2.98
C ILE A 154 2.66 -21.31 3.23
N PRO A 155 1.72 -20.99 4.14
CA PRO A 155 1.50 -19.61 4.56
C PRO A 155 2.61 -19.17 5.52
N VAL A 156 3.36 -18.14 5.14
CA VAL A 156 4.44 -17.53 5.93
C VAL A 156 3.98 -16.16 6.43
N ALA A 157 4.17 -15.88 7.72
CA ALA A 157 3.77 -14.61 8.32
C ALA A 157 4.65 -13.45 7.83
N MET A 158 4.03 -12.31 7.52
CA MET A 158 4.74 -11.10 7.14
C MET A 158 5.38 -10.43 8.38
N PRO A 159 6.66 -10.01 8.29
CA PRO A 159 7.37 -9.40 9.42
C PRO A 159 6.67 -8.15 9.97
N MET A 160 6.92 -7.85 11.24
CA MET A 160 6.41 -6.65 11.91
C MET A 160 7.36 -5.48 11.65
N PRO A 161 6.90 -4.37 11.05
CA PRO A 161 7.79 -3.27 10.71
C PRO A 161 8.19 -2.37 11.88
N LEU A 162 7.32 -2.07 12.86
CA LEU A 162 7.57 -0.89 13.71
C LEU A 162 6.91 -0.91 15.10
N LEU A 163 6.98 -2.01 15.84
CA LEU A 163 6.44 -2.03 17.23
C LEU A 163 7.37 -2.62 18.29
N GLU A 164 8.61 -2.98 17.95
CA GLU A 164 9.60 -3.30 18.97
C GLU A 164 10.48 -2.06 19.20
N PRO A 165 10.46 -1.46 20.42
CA PRO A 165 11.38 -0.38 20.76
C PRO A 165 12.82 -0.88 20.57
N GLY A 166 13.59 -0.26 19.68
CA GLY A 166 15.02 -0.57 19.49
C GLY A 166 15.44 -1.10 18.12
N MET A 167 14.57 -1.15 17.11
CA MET A 167 15.00 -1.47 15.73
C MET A 167 15.85 -0.34 15.12
N THR A 168 16.91 -0.72 14.40
CA THR A 168 17.74 0.22 13.62
C THR A 168 17.07 0.56 12.28
N ASP A 169 17.46 1.69 11.67
CA ASP A 169 16.95 2.10 10.36
C ASP A 169 17.17 1.03 9.27
N GLU A 170 18.27 0.27 9.38
CA GLU A 170 18.61 -0.84 8.47
C GLU A 170 17.59 -1.98 8.58
N GLN A 171 17.21 -2.36 9.80
CA GLN A 171 16.19 -3.40 10.04
C GLN A 171 14.81 -2.96 9.54
N VAL A 172 14.46 -1.68 9.74
CA VAL A 172 13.22 -1.11 9.22
C VAL A 172 13.20 -1.16 7.69
N ASN A 173 14.32 -0.84 7.03
CA ASN A 173 14.43 -0.90 5.58
C ASN A 173 14.35 -2.33 5.05
N GLU A 174 14.95 -3.31 5.73
CA GLU A 174 14.85 -4.72 5.38
C GLU A 174 13.41 -5.21 5.46
N VAL A 175 12.69 -4.88 6.54
CA VAL A 175 11.27 -5.24 6.67
C VAL A 175 10.46 -4.57 5.57
N LYS A 176 10.65 -3.29 5.30
CA LYS A 176 9.97 -2.58 4.21
C LYS A 176 10.25 -3.22 2.85
N ALA A 177 11.48 -3.66 2.59
CA ALA A 177 11.84 -4.35 1.36
C ALA A 177 11.07 -5.67 1.20
N ILE A 178 10.94 -6.48 2.26
CA ILE A 178 10.15 -7.71 2.25
C ILE A 178 8.67 -7.39 1.94
N TRP A 179 8.13 -6.35 2.57
CA TRP A 179 6.74 -5.93 2.32
C TRP A 179 6.49 -5.45 0.90
N ASN A 180 7.36 -4.58 0.37
CA ASN A 180 7.24 -4.07 -1.00
C ASN A 180 7.42 -5.17 -2.05
N LYS A 181 8.19 -6.21 -1.72
CA LYS A 181 8.34 -7.39 -2.57
C LYS A 181 7.06 -8.21 -2.64
N HIS A 182 6.43 -8.43 -1.48
CA HIS A 182 5.34 -9.40 -1.36
C HIS A 182 3.94 -8.82 -1.44
N VAL A 183 3.74 -7.53 -1.16
CA VAL A 183 2.42 -6.89 -1.07
C VAL A 183 2.38 -5.65 -1.96
N TYR A 184 1.48 -5.65 -2.95
CA TYR A 184 1.30 -4.52 -3.87
C TYR A 184 -0.15 -4.43 -4.39
N PRO A 185 -0.60 -3.25 -4.84
CA PRO A 185 -1.93 -3.10 -5.44
C PRO A 185 -2.08 -3.92 -6.72
N GLY A 186 -3.25 -4.55 -6.90
CA GLY A 186 -3.57 -5.43 -8.03
C GLY A 186 -3.25 -6.90 -7.81
N GLN A 187 -2.68 -7.23 -6.65
CA GLN A 187 -2.34 -8.59 -6.30
C GLN A 187 -3.58 -9.39 -5.87
N ASN A 188 -3.57 -10.69 -6.11
CA ASN A 188 -4.63 -11.57 -5.60
C ASN A 188 -4.43 -11.87 -4.11
N VAL A 189 -5.51 -11.68 -3.33
CA VAL A 189 -5.53 -11.86 -1.87
C VAL A 189 -6.82 -12.56 -1.43
N ASN A 190 -6.79 -13.21 -0.27
CA ASN A 190 -7.99 -13.68 0.42
C ASN A 190 -8.05 -13.03 1.80
N LEU A 191 -9.17 -12.39 2.12
CA LEU A 191 -9.38 -11.71 3.40
C LEU A 191 -10.32 -12.53 4.28
N GLY A 192 -9.95 -12.69 5.55
CA GLY A 192 -10.87 -13.06 6.61
C GLY A 192 -11.52 -11.81 7.18
N VAL A 193 -12.85 -11.71 7.05
CA VAL A 193 -13.62 -10.53 7.46
C VAL A 193 -14.78 -10.89 8.38
N THR A 194 -15.07 -9.98 9.31
CA THR A 194 -16.27 -10.07 10.16
C THR A 194 -17.15 -8.85 9.97
N PHE A 195 -18.38 -9.04 9.51
CA PHE A 195 -19.37 -7.97 9.40
C PHE A 195 -19.98 -7.66 10.76
N ARG A 196 -20.00 -6.37 11.10
CA ARG A 196 -20.64 -5.89 12.34
C ARG A 196 -21.49 -4.67 12.02
N ALA A 197 -22.75 -4.72 12.36
CA ALA A 197 -23.61 -3.56 12.21
C ALA A 197 -23.41 -2.58 13.39
N TRP A 198 -23.69 -1.31 13.14
CA TRP A 198 -23.54 -0.21 14.08
C TRP A 198 -24.62 0.83 13.83
N THR A 199 -24.98 1.55 14.90
CA THR A 199 -25.96 2.64 14.88
C THR A 199 -25.37 3.84 15.61
N MET A 200 -25.73 5.02 15.14
CA MET A 200 -25.42 6.34 15.68
C MET A 200 -26.71 7.17 15.54
N PRO A 201 -26.88 8.27 16.30
CA PRO A 201 -28.12 9.04 16.30
C PRO A 201 -28.66 9.42 14.91
N ASP A 202 -27.77 9.80 13.98
CA ASP A 202 -28.15 10.24 12.63
C ASP A 202 -27.65 9.30 11.52
N SER A 203 -27.10 8.13 11.86
CA SER A 203 -26.62 7.20 10.84
C SER A 203 -26.48 5.78 11.34
N GLN A 204 -26.64 4.83 10.44
CA GLN A 204 -26.44 3.42 10.72
C GLN A 204 -25.72 2.75 9.57
N GLY A 205 -25.26 1.52 9.80
CA GLY A 205 -24.66 0.74 8.75
C GLY A 205 -23.99 -0.52 9.24
N VAL A 206 -23.14 -1.05 8.37
CA VAL A 206 -22.29 -2.20 8.63
C VAL A 206 -20.85 -1.76 8.46
N GLN A 207 -19.95 -2.39 9.20
CA GLN A 207 -18.51 -2.32 8.99
C GLN A 207 -17.98 -3.73 8.74
N ALA A 208 -17.04 -3.86 7.82
CA ALA A 208 -16.30 -5.09 7.62
C ALA A 208 -14.98 -4.99 8.38
N ARG A 209 -14.89 -5.74 9.48
CA ARG A 209 -13.67 -5.85 10.26
C ARG A 209 -12.69 -6.74 9.52
N LEU A 210 -11.46 -6.26 9.35
CA LEU A 210 -10.35 -7.04 8.82
C LEU A 210 -9.71 -7.87 9.93
N ASP A 211 -9.77 -9.19 9.81
CA ASP A 211 -9.20 -10.12 10.80
C ASP A 211 -7.89 -10.76 10.30
N SER A 212 -7.87 -11.20 9.04
CA SER A 212 -6.68 -11.80 8.42
C SER A 212 -6.59 -11.50 6.93
N VAL A 213 -5.37 -11.58 6.40
CA VAL A 213 -5.03 -11.38 4.99
C VAL A 213 -4.08 -12.49 4.56
N THR A 214 -4.46 -13.24 3.53
CA THR A 214 -3.56 -14.18 2.85
C THR A 214 -3.25 -13.66 1.46
N ILE A 215 -1.99 -13.35 1.21
CA ILE A 215 -1.47 -12.96 -0.08
C ILE A 215 -1.27 -14.24 -0.91
N VAL A 216 -2.12 -14.39 -1.93
CA VAL A 216 -2.08 -15.56 -2.84
C VAL A 216 -0.96 -15.39 -3.86
N GLY A 217 -0.70 -14.16 -4.29
CA GLY A 217 0.29 -13.84 -5.31
C GLY A 217 -0.30 -13.78 -6.72
N GLY A 218 0.52 -13.39 -7.69
CA GLY A 218 0.07 -13.06 -9.04
C GLY A 218 -0.83 -11.80 -9.06
N GLY A 219 -1.46 -11.53 -10.20
CA GLY A 219 -2.20 -10.29 -10.44
C GLY A 219 -1.33 -9.21 -11.09
N LYS A 220 -1.96 -8.28 -11.79
CA LYS A 220 -1.27 -7.20 -12.48
C LYS A 220 -1.05 -6.05 -11.50
N ARG A 221 0.19 -5.63 -11.30
CA ARG A 221 0.52 -4.43 -10.49
C ARG A 221 -0.27 -3.24 -11.03
N LEU A 222 -1.08 -2.61 -10.17
CA LEU A 222 -1.84 -1.43 -10.56
C LEU A 222 -0.99 -0.14 -10.55
N ASP A 223 0.21 -0.18 -9.94
CA ASP A 223 1.11 0.98 -9.79
C ASP A 223 2.09 1.17 -10.95
N THR A 224 2.01 0.35 -12.01
CA THR A 224 2.85 0.57 -13.20
C THR A 224 2.10 1.51 -14.15
N VAL A 225 2.42 2.80 -14.03
CA VAL A 225 2.20 3.73 -15.12
C VAL A 225 3.13 3.27 -16.26
N PRO A 226 2.62 2.90 -17.44
CA PRO A 226 3.46 2.41 -18.55
C PRO A 226 4.56 3.42 -18.87
N PHE A 227 5.78 2.96 -19.19
CA PHE A 227 6.88 3.86 -19.54
C PHE A 227 6.47 4.81 -20.68
N GLU A 228 5.71 4.29 -21.64
CA GLU A 228 5.17 4.98 -22.81
C GLU A 228 4.20 6.12 -22.44
N SER A 229 3.61 6.08 -21.23
CA SER A 229 2.74 7.15 -20.73
C SER A 229 3.50 8.27 -20.00
N HIS A 230 4.76 8.04 -19.65
CA HIS A 230 5.68 9.08 -19.16
C HIS A 230 6.60 9.62 -20.27
N PHE A 231 7.00 8.75 -21.19
CA PHE A 231 7.90 9.02 -22.30
C PHE A 231 7.30 8.43 -23.58
N GLY A 232 6.49 9.23 -24.27
CA GLY A 232 6.12 8.90 -25.65
C GLY A 232 7.34 8.95 -26.57
N GLU A 233 7.22 8.38 -27.77
CA GLU A 233 8.29 8.31 -28.78
C GLU A 233 8.95 9.69 -29.02
N GLU A 234 8.15 10.75 -29.13
CA GLU A 234 8.66 12.13 -29.30
C GLU A 234 9.60 12.60 -28.19
N LYS A 235 9.33 12.20 -26.94
CA LYS A 235 10.13 12.62 -25.78
C LYS A 235 11.41 11.77 -25.64
N LEU A 236 11.37 10.54 -26.14
CA LEU A 236 12.55 9.70 -26.26
C LEU A 236 13.47 10.24 -27.36
N ASP A 237 12.91 10.67 -28.48
CA ASP A 237 13.65 11.32 -29.57
C ASP A 237 14.32 12.62 -29.10
N GLU A 238 13.61 13.47 -28.35
CA GLU A 238 14.20 14.68 -27.74
C GLU A 238 15.37 14.36 -26.80
N MET A 239 15.24 13.30 -25.99
CA MET A 239 16.31 12.86 -25.08
C MET A 239 17.51 12.29 -25.85
N MET A 240 17.26 11.59 -26.96
CA MET A 240 18.29 11.03 -27.83
C MET A 240 19.03 12.11 -28.63
N GLU A 241 18.33 13.13 -29.12
CA GLU A 241 18.94 14.28 -29.78
C GLU A 241 19.83 15.07 -28.81
N TRP A 242 19.37 15.29 -27.57
CA TRP A 242 20.18 15.92 -26.54
C TRP A 242 21.43 15.09 -26.20
N LEU A 243 21.28 13.77 -26.08
CA LEU A 243 22.38 12.85 -25.79
C LEU A 243 23.43 12.89 -26.90
N ASN A 244 23.01 12.79 -28.16
CA ASN A 244 23.87 12.85 -29.34
C ASN A 244 24.57 14.22 -29.51
N ALA A 245 23.91 15.31 -29.11
CA ALA A 245 24.46 16.66 -29.21
C ALA A 245 25.49 16.96 -28.11
N ASN A 246 25.33 16.36 -26.91
CA ASN A 246 26.09 16.76 -25.72
C ASN A 246 27.06 15.69 -25.21
N THR A 247 27.03 14.48 -25.78
CA THR A 247 27.93 13.38 -25.41
C THR A 247 28.36 12.59 -26.64
N ASN A 248 29.58 12.05 -26.65
CA ASN A 248 29.98 11.01 -27.61
C ASN A 248 29.50 9.63 -27.14
N PHE A 249 28.25 9.55 -26.68
CA PHE A 249 27.69 8.31 -26.17
C PHE A 249 27.31 7.41 -27.35
N GLN A 250 27.99 6.28 -27.48
CA GLN A 250 27.57 5.22 -28.38
C GLN A 250 26.58 4.34 -27.64
N LEU A 251 25.36 4.21 -28.19
CA LEU A 251 24.39 3.25 -27.67
C LEU A 251 25.01 1.85 -27.71
N PRO A 252 24.88 1.05 -26.65
CA PRO A 252 25.27 -0.36 -26.71
C PRO A 252 24.47 -1.03 -27.83
N THR A 253 25.18 -1.61 -28.78
CA THR A 253 24.58 -2.32 -29.91
C THR A 253 24.09 -3.66 -29.37
N VAL A 254 22.78 -3.85 -29.29
CA VAL A 254 22.22 -5.17 -29.04
C VAL A 254 22.25 -5.89 -30.39
N GLU A 255 23.16 -6.85 -30.55
CA GLU A 255 23.15 -7.71 -31.73
C GLU A 255 21.83 -8.48 -31.75
N ASP A 256 21.08 -8.35 -32.86
CA ASP A 256 19.85 -9.08 -33.14
C ASP A 256 20.22 -10.54 -33.48
N GLY A 257 20.69 -11.26 -32.46
CA GLY A 257 21.45 -12.48 -32.57
C GLY A 257 20.96 -13.55 -31.60
N GLY A 258 19.67 -13.92 -31.67
CA GLY A 258 19.19 -15.28 -31.39
C GLY A 258 19.55 -15.97 -30.07
N ALA A 259 19.98 -15.25 -29.03
CA ALA A 259 20.16 -15.76 -27.68
C ALA A 259 19.69 -14.68 -26.68
N ASP A 260 18.65 -14.99 -25.90
CA ASP A 260 18.02 -14.10 -24.93
C ASP A 260 19.06 -13.48 -23.99
N ALA A 261 19.40 -12.21 -24.21
CA ALA A 261 20.03 -11.39 -23.19
C ALA A 261 19.01 -11.17 -22.08
N THR A 262 19.22 -11.82 -20.93
CA THR A 262 18.35 -11.64 -19.77
C THR A 262 18.76 -10.37 -19.05
N VAL A 263 17.86 -9.39 -19.04
CA VAL A 263 17.97 -8.20 -18.20
C VAL A 263 17.48 -8.57 -16.80
N ASP A 264 18.35 -8.44 -15.79
CA ASP A 264 17.91 -8.55 -14.40
C ASP A 264 17.02 -7.34 -14.07
N MET A 265 15.71 -7.57 -13.98
CA MET A 265 14.74 -6.49 -13.72
C MET A 265 14.81 -5.92 -12.29
N GLN A 266 15.67 -6.45 -11.39
CA GLN A 266 15.95 -5.84 -10.09
C GLN A 266 17.16 -4.92 -10.10
N THR A 267 18.16 -5.13 -10.96
CA THR A 267 19.42 -4.35 -10.98
C THR A 267 19.63 -3.54 -12.27
N GLY A 268 18.95 -3.90 -13.36
CA GLY A 268 19.13 -3.30 -14.68
C GLY A 268 20.37 -3.79 -15.43
N GLU A 269 21.09 -4.78 -14.89
CA GLU A 269 22.27 -5.35 -15.55
C GLU A 269 21.87 -6.33 -16.65
N VAL A 270 22.61 -6.26 -17.77
CA VAL A 270 22.44 -7.13 -18.92
C VAL A 270 23.60 -8.12 -18.93
N SER A 271 23.34 -9.39 -18.64
CA SER A 271 24.36 -10.44 -18.69
C SER A 271 24.34 -11.13 -20.06
N GLY A 272 25.46 -11.05 -20.76
CA GLY A 272 25.73 -11.79 -22.00
C GLY A 272 26.69 -12.96 -21.75
N PRO A 273 26.81 -13.93 -22.69
CA PRO A 273 27.55 -15.17 -22.49
C PRO A 273 29.09 -15.03 -22.53
N ASP A 274 29.66 -13.84 -22.38
CA ASP A 274 31.12 -13.65 -22.39
C ASP A 274 31.60 -12.66 -21.30
N ASP A 275 31.32 -12.99 -20.03
CA ASP A 275 31.93 -12.34 -18.86
C ASP A 275 33.37 -12.84 -18.63
N THR A 276 34.23 -12.67 -19.64
CA THR A 276 35.69 -12.73 -19.47
C THR A 276 36.40 -11.54 -20.11
N ALA A 277 35.94 -10.32 -19.80
CA ALA A 277 36.74 -9.11 -19.99
C ALA A 277 37.07 -8.50 -18.62
N ALA A 278 38.36 -8.35 -18.36
CA ALA A 278 38.96 -7.78 -17.15
C ALA A 278 38.34 -6.41 -16.78
N PRO A 279 38.36 -6.02 -15.49
CA PRO A 279 37.80 -4.75 -15.03
C PRO A 279 38.43 -3.58 -15.79
N VAL A 280 37.58 -2.79 -16.45
CA VAL A 280 38.00 -1.56 -17.13
C VAL A 280 38.30 -0.52 -16.04
N GLU A 281 39.57 -0.15 -15.88
CA GLU A 281 39.97 0.98 -15.04
C GLU A 281 39.34 2.27 -15.59
N PHE A 282 38.35 2.83 -14.89
CA PHE A 282 37.88 4.20 -15.15
C PHE A 282 38.92 5.20 -14.63
N GLY A 283 39.90 5.52 -15.46
CA GLY A 283 40.78 6.67 -15.27
C GLY A 283 40.02 7.97 -15.48
N VAL A 284 39.43 8.53 -14.43
CA VAL A 284 38.96 9.93 -14.43
C VAL A 284 40.20 10.83 -14.36
N GLN A 285 40.60 11.40 -15.49
CA GLN A 285 41.55 12.51 -15.54
C GLN A 285 40.89 13.77 -14.97
N LEU A 286 40.94 13.92 -13.65
CA LEU A 286 40.68 15.18 -12.97
C LEU A 286 41.85 16.13 -13.27
N GLY A 287 41.55 17.25 -13.95
CA GLY A 287 42.52 18.27 -14.33
C GLY A 287 43.32 18.80 -13.12
N GLU A 288 44.62 18.98 -13.33
CA GLU A 288 45.58 19.46 -12.32
C GLU A 288 45.22 20.87 -11.78
N PRO A 289 45.25 21.10 -10.46
CA PRO A 289 45.26 22.44 -9.91
C PRO A 289 46.68 23.04 -9.94
N SER A 290 46.80 24.18 -10.62
CA SER A 290 48.01 25.00 -10.76
C SER A 290 48.57 25.49 -9.42
N LYS A 291 49.88 25.31 -9.20
CA LYS A 291 50.65 25.77 -8.03
C LYS A 291 51.03 27.25 -8.12
N LYS A 292 50.72 28.05 -7.09
CA LYS A 292 51.55 29.17 -6.56
C LYS A 292 51.23 29.39 -5.07
N THR A 293 52.07 29.08 -4.06
CA THR A 293 53.35 29.67 -3.54
C THR A 293 53.13 30.21 -2.10
N HIS A 294 54.02 29.77 -1.21
CA HIS A 294 54.16 30.01 0.25
C HIS A 294 54.12 31.45 0.83
N ARG A 295 53.67 31.56 2.10
CA ARG A 295 54.29 32.22 3.31
C ARG A 295 53.19 32.41 4.39
N ARG A 296 53.35 32.40 5.72
CA ARG A 296 54.41 32.19 6.73
C ARG A 296 53.72 32.04 8.12
N LYS A 297 54.41 31.43 9.09
CA LYS A 297 54.13 31.27 10.55
C LYS A 297 53.45 32.44 11.28
N THR A 298 52.54 32.12 12.22
CA THR A 298 52.52 32.62 13.63
C THR A 298 51.49 31.87 14.51
N GLU A 299 51.94 31.30 15.63
CA GLU A 299 51.21 31.17 16.91
C GLU A 299 51.54 32.40 17.80
N PRO A 300 50.99 32.64 19.02
CA PRO A 300 49.86 32.04 19.77
C PRO A 300 48.95 33.10 20.49
N LYS A 301 47.87 32.68 21.21
CA LYS A 301 47.56 32.96 22.65
C LYS A 301 46.07 32.88 23.05
N GLN A 302 45.81 31.96 23.98
CA GLN A 302 45.17 32.07 25.31
C GLN A 302 44.28 33.29 25.68
N GLY A 303 43.08 32.97 26.20
CA GLY A 303 42.38 33.67 27.29
C GLY A 303 41.27 34.66 26.91
N ASP A 304 40.02 34.35 27.26
CA ASP A 304 39.35 35.06 28.36
C ASP A 304 38.00 34.41 28.75
N GLU A 305 37.83 34.29 30.07
CA GLU A 305 36.64 33.89 30.83
C GLU A 305 35.54 34.97 30.81
N PHE A 306 34.45 34.68 31.53
CA PHE A 306 33.21 35.43 31.83
C PHE A 306 31.98 34.98 31.01
N SER A 307 30.85 34.58 31.59
CA SER A 307 30.43 34.55 33.00
C SER A 307 29.13 33.77 33.18
N ASP A 308 28.94 33.29 34.40
CA ASP A 308 27.76 32.71 35.05
C ASP A 308 26.39 33.31 34.70
N GLY A 309 25.35 32.47 34.82
CA GLY A 309 23.95 32.92 34.82
C GLY A 309 22.90 31.82 34.90
N PHE A 310 22.88 31.08 36.02
CA PHE A 310 21.73 30.50 36.75
C PHE A 310 20.35 30.32 36.07
N GLY A 311 19.74 29.16 36.32
CA GLY A 311 18.28 29.06 36.39
C GLY A 311 17.70 27.66 36.24
N ASP A 312 17.83 26.82 37.27
CA ASP A 312 16.86 25.78 37.56
C ASP A 312 15.44 26.39 37.62
N ASP A 313 14.46 25.75 36.99
CA ASP A 313 13.14 25.51 37.60
C ASP A 313 12.30 24.57 36.71
N MET A 314 12.29 23.30 37.10
CA MET A 314 11.10 22.45 37.04
C MET A 314 10.06 23.03 38.01
N PRO A 315 8.75 22.96 37.74
CA PRO A 315 8.00 21.81 38.27
C PRO A 315 6.76 21.36 37.49
N LEU A 316 6.48 20.06 37.68
CA LEU A 316 5.18 19.35 37.79
C LEU A 316 4.20 19.38 36.61
#